data_AF-A0A2W6BQQ7-F1
#
_entry.id   AF-A0A2W6BQQ7-F1
#
_cell.length_a   1.000
_cell.length_b   1.000
_cell.length_c   1.000
_cell.angle_alpha   90.00
_cell.angle_beta   90.00
_cell.angle_gamma   90.00
#
_symmetry.space_group_name_H-M   'P 1'
#
loop_
_entity.id
_entity.type
_entity.pdbx_description
1 polymer ?
#
loop_
_entity_poly.entity_id
_entity_poly.type
_entity_poly.pdbx_seq_one_letter_code
_entity_poly.pdbx_strand_id
1 'polypeptide(L)' 'MTVLQRSPNARAAIDFVALLLSRQGHQFLRFRGFLASPVLVGGDASALPRELRPFVDGCYERARCGLRATRRRR' A
#
# COMPACT_ATOMS: atom_id res chain seq x y z
N MET A 1 -3.41 6.29 2.63
CA MET A 1 -3.14 5.93 4.04
C MET A 1 -1.68 6.22 4.32
N THR A 2 -1.34 6.87 5.44
CA THR A 2 0.02 7.37 5.69
C THR A 2 0.43 7.01 7.11
N VAL A 3 1.60 6.39 7.28
CA VAL A 3 2.26 6.23 8.59
C VAL A 3 3.35 7.30 8.68
N LEU A 4 3.26 8.18 9.67
CA LEU A 4 4.25 9.25 9.85
C LEU A 4 5.57 8.67 10.35
N GLN A 5 6.68 9.05 9.70
CA GLN A 5 8.03 8.58 10.06
C GLN A 5 8.42 8.86 11.51
N ARG A 6 7.90 9.93 12.10
CA ARG A 6 8.18 10.33 13.49
C ARG A 6 7.10 9.91 14.49
N SER A 7 6.28 8.91 14.14
CA SER A 7 5.28 8.41 15.08
C SER A 7 5.98 7.83 16.31
N PRO A 8 5.59 8.23 17.54
CA PRO A 8 6.15 7.67 18.77
C PRO A 8 5.89 6.17 18.90
N ASN A 9 4.91 5.63 18.14
CA ASN A 9 4.65 4.21 18.05
C ASN A 9 4.44 3.78 16.59
N ALA A 10 5.50 3.93 15.78
CA ALA A 10 5.48 3.55 14.38
C ALA A 10 5.12 2.07 14.16
N ARG A 11 5.54 1.18 15.07
CA ARG A 11 5.25 -0.25 14.96
C ARG A 11 3.75 -0.54 15.08
N ALA A 12 3.09 -0.05 16.13
CA ALA A 12 1.65 -0.24 16.29
C ALA A 12 0.85 0.38 15.14
N ALA A 13 1.31 1.50 14.59
CA ALA A 13 0.68 2.11 13.42
C ALA A 13 0.79 1.21 12.18
N ILE A 14 1.96 0.59 11.94
CA ILE A 14 2.16 -0.37 10.86
C ILE A 14 1.25 -1.59 11.04
N ASP A 15 1.21 -2.16 12.24
CA ASP A 15 0.40 -3.34 12.53
C ASP A 15 -1.11 -3.05 12.36
N PHE A 16 -1.57 -1.88 12.80
CA PHE A 16 -2.95 -1.42 12.58
C PHE A 16 -3.28 -1.26 11.09
N VAL A 17 -2.37 -0.67 10.31
CA VAL A 17 -2.54 -0.52 8.86
C VAL A 17 -2.61 -1.90 8.20
N ALA A 18 -1.72 -2.83 8.57
CA ALA A 18 -1.73 -4.19 8.04
C ALA A 18 -3.05 -4.90 8.35
N LEU A 19 -3.59 -4.76 9.56
CA LEU A 19 -4.89 -5.31 9.92
C LEU A 19 -6.01 -4.75 9.05
N LEU A 20 -6.03 -3.42 8.83
CA LEU A 20 -7.06 -2.78 8.03
C LEU A 20 -7.05 -3.23 6.56
N LEU A 21 -5.85 -3.42 6.00
CA LEU A 21 -5.64 -3.87 4.62
C LEU A 21 -5.77 -5.40 4.44
N SER A 22 -5.84 -6.15 5.54
CA SER A 22 -6.02 -7.59 5.49
C SER A 22 -7.40 -7.97 4.95
N ARG A 23 -7.57 -9.25 4.60
CA ARG A 23 -8.89 -9.80 4.22
C ARG A 23 -9.95 -9.54 5.28
N GLN A 24 -9.59 -9.66 6.56
CA GLN A 24 -10.52 -9.43 7.68
C GLN A 24 -10.89 -7.95 7.80
N GLY A 25 -9.92 -7.05 7.66
CA GLY A 25 -10.17 -5.60 7.65
C GLY A 25 -11.08 -5.19 6.49
N HIS A 26 -10.84 -5.72 5.30
CA HIS A 26 -11.71 -5.50 4.13
C HIS A 26 -13.13 -6.03 4.34
N GLN A 27 -13.29 -7.20 4.96
CA GLN A 27 -14.62 -7.74 5.30
C GLN A 27 -15.33 -6.84 6.32
N PHE A 28 -14.64 -6.36 7.34
CA PHE A 28 -15.19 -5.42 8.32
C PHE A 28 -15.64 -4.11 7.67
N LEU A 29 -14.82 -3.52 6.80
CA LEU A 29 -15.17 -2.30 6.06
C LEU A 29 -16.40 -2.50 5.18
N ARG A 30 -16.47 -3.61 4.44
CA ARG A 30 -17.64 -3.97 3.60
C ARG A 30 -18.90 -4.17 4.43
N PHE A 31 -18.80 -4.84 5.58
CA PHE A 31 -19.92 -4.99 6.51
C PHE A 31 -20.46 -3.64 7.00
N ARG A 32 -19.59 -2.64 7.14
CA ARG A 32 -19.94 -1.27 7.50
C ARG A 32 -20.39 -0.41 6.31
N GLY A 33 -20.52 -0.98 5.12
CA GLY A 33 -20.98 -0.28 3.91
C GLY A 33 -19.87 0.44 3.14
N PHE A 34 -18.60 0.24 3.47
CA PHE A 34 -17.48 0.84 2.75
C PHE A 34 -16.95 -0.09 1.66
N LEU A 35 -16.62 0.49 0.51
CA LEU A 35 -15.92 -0.22 -0.55
C LEU A 35 -14.45 -0.41 -0.17
N ALA A 36 -14.03 -1.67 -0.03
CA ALA A 36 -12.64 -2.05 0.15
C ALA A 36 -12.06 -2.49 -1.20
N SER A 37 -11.28 -1.60 -1.82
CA SER A 37 -10.58 -1.80 -3.09
C SER A 37 -9.08 -2.06 -2.85
N PRO A 38 -8.38 -2.76 -3.76
CA PRO A 38 -6.93 -2.88 -3.71
C PRO A 38 -6.27 -1.50 -3.58
N VAL A 39 -5.28 -1.37 -2.69
CA VAL A 39 -4.59 -0.10 -2.45
C VAL A 39 -3.40 -0.01 -3.40
N LEU A 40 -3.32 1.09 -4.14
CA LEU A 40 -2.20 1.41 -5.02
C LEU A 40 -1.30 2.45 -4.37
N VAL A 41 0.02 2.28 -4.50
CA VAL A 41 0.97 3.33 -4.13
C VAL A 41 0.92 4.43 -5.19
N GLY A 42 0.44 5.62 -4.81
CA GLY A 42 0.44 6.80 -5.67
C GLY A 42 1.78 7.56 -5.77
N GLY A 43 2.78 7.17 -4.98
CA GLY A 43 4.10 7.80 -4.89
C GLY A 43 5.25 6.79 -4.89
N ASP A 44 6.36 7.10 -4.23
CA ASP A 44 7.51 6.20 -4.15
C ASP A 44 7.22 4.98 -3.25
N ALA A 45 6.97 3.82 -3.85
CA ALA A 45 6.65 2.60 -3.11
C ALA A 45 7.81 2.10 -2.26
N SER A 46 9.05 2.51 -2.55
CA SER A 46 10.21 2.15 -1.73
C SER A 46 10.16 2.76 -0.33
N ALA A 47 9.41 3.85 -0.14
CA ALA A 47 9.18 4.49 1.16
C ALA A 47 8.18 3.74 2.06
N LEU A 48 7.47 2.75 1.51
CA LEU A 48 6.53 1.93 2.28
C LEU A 48 7.30 0.95 3.19
N PRO A 49 6.90 0.80 4.47
CA PRO A 49 7.39 -0.27 5.34
C PRO A 49 7.26 -1.64 4.67
N ARG A 50 8.25 -2.51 4.85
CA ARG A 50 8.33 -3.82 4.16
C ARG A 50 7.13 -4.71 4.49
N GLU A 51 6.61 -4.58 5.69
CA GLU A 51 5.45 -5.30 6.23
C GLU A 51 4.15 -4.98 5.50
N LEU A 52 4.04 -3.79 4.90
CA LEU A 52 2.84 -3.36 4.20
C LEU A 52 2.84 -3.72 2.71
N ARG A 53 3.99 -4.10 2.16
CA ARG A 53 4.15 -4.42 0.72
C ARG A 53 3.24 -5.55 0.22
N PRO A 54 2.93 -6.61 1.00
CA PRO A 54 2.01 -7.65 0.55
C PRO A 54 0.57 -7.19 0.33
N PHE A 55 0.20 -6.04 0.90
CA PHE A 55 -1.17 -5.53 0.88
C PHE A 55 -1.37 -4.37 -0.11
N VAL A 56 -0.29 -3.84 -0.67
CA VAL A 56 -0.32 -2.64 -1.50
C VAL A 56 0.43 -2.90 -2.80
N ASP A 57 -0.29 -2.73 -3.91
CA ASP A 57 0.28 -2.85 -5.24
C ASP A 57 1.10 -1.59 -5.56
N GLY A 58 2.37 -1.78 -5.91
CA GLY A 58 3.29 -0.68 -6.12
C GLY A 58 4.60 -1.10 -6.78
N CYS A 59 5.30 -0.11 -7.33
CA CYS A 59 6.61 -0.32 -7.92
C CYS A 59 7.74 -0.18 -6.88
N TYR A 60 8.16 -1.30 -6.28
CA TYR A 60 9.20 -1.29 -5.25
C TYR A 60 10.64 -1.24 -5.81
N GLU A 61 10.80 -1.45 -7.12
CA GLU A 61 12.09 -1.42 -7.82
C GLU A 61 12.05 -0.35 -8.91
N ARG A 62 12.67 0.82 -8.67
CA ARG A 62 12.73 1.94 -9.65
C ARG A 62 13.20 1.48 -11.03
N ALA A 63 14.11 0.52 -11.11
CA ALA A 63 14.69 0.01 -12.36
C ALA A 63 13.69 -0.72 -13.28
N ARG A 64 12.64 -1.37 -12.74
CA ARG A 64 11.71 -2.18 -13.55
C ARG A 64 10.50 -1.41 -14.08
N CYS A 65 10.23 -0.21 -13.54
CA CYS A 65 9.02 0.54 -13.89
C CYS A 65 9.23 1.58 -15.00
N GLY A 66 10.47 2.01 -15.25
CA GLY A 66 10.80 2.94 -16.34
C GLY A 66 10.78 2.33 -17.74
N LEU A 67 10.89 1.00 -17.88
CA LEU A 67 11.03 0.32 -19.19
C LEU A 67 9.71 -0.03 -19.88
N ARG A 68 8.56 0.09 -19.20
CA ARG A 68 7.24 -0.15 -19.82
C ARG A 68 6.55 1.10 -20.36
N ALA A 69 6.97 2.30 -19.96
CA ALA A 69 6.33 3.55 -20.38
C ALA A 69 6.67 3.97 -21.82
N THR A 70 7.70 3.40 -22.44
CA THR A 70 8.22 3.84 -23.75
C THR A 70 7.88 2.93 -24.95
N ARG A 71 7.10 1.85 -24.76
CA ARG A 71 6.75 0.90 -25.84
C ARG A 71 5.26 0.88 -26.23
N ARG A 72 4.57 2.03 -26.23
CA ARG A 72 3.26 2.20 -26.88
C ARG A 72 3.16 3.56 -27.59
N ARG A 73 3.97 3.73 -28.63
CA ARG A 73 3.68 4.64 -29.75
C ARG A 73 4.26 4.02 -31.02
N ARG A 74 3.47 3.18 -31.69
CA ARG A 74 3.40 3.05 -33.14
C ARG A 74 1.98 2.62 -33.49
#